data_AF-A0AAW0IIM5-F1
#
_entry.id   AF-A0AAW0IIM5-F1
#
_cell.length_a   1.000
_cell.length_b   1.000
_cell.length_c   1.000
_cell.angle_alpha   90.00
_cell.angle_beta   90.00
_cell.angle_gamma   90.00
#
_symmetry.space_group_name_H-M   'P 1'
#
loop_
_entity.id
_entity.type
_entity.pdbx_description
1 polymer ?
#
loop_
_entity_poly.entity_id
_entity_poly.type
_entity_poly.pdbx_seq_one_letter_code
_entity_poly.pdbx_strand_id
1 'polypeptide(L)'
;LRESIAQDQEKAESLKIQMQELEGSIQIVDAKVHHTETTLKDLRKLQEQIANKTVERSTLFKEQQKQYAALAEENEDTDEELNEWKNKFEERIALLESKISKLEREMNDTETKSSFLKQTINEYIWEISKLQTEAEAHLSLKTERDTTIQKFFARHNLGSVLDIPFSNEVSLSLINRIKSRLMDLEKDMEDKKVNFLARCIFIHRNEHEKRYDYNIFTTNNRC
;
A
#
# COMPACT_ATOMS: atom_id res chain seq x y z
N LEU A 1 -96.49 -119.77 -6.40
CA LEU A 1 -95.35 -119.75 -7.35
C LEU A 1 -95.34 -118.48 -8.21
N ARG A 2 -96.34 -118.21 -9.05
CA ARG A 2 -96.37 -116.98 -9.88
C ARG A 2 -96.38 -115.67 -9.08
N GLU A 3 -97.12 -115.65 -7.97
CA GLU A 3 -97.27 -114.46 -7.13
C GLU A 3 -95.99 -114.10 -6.34
N SER A 4 -95.26 -115.12 -5.85
CA SER A 4 -93.94 -114.93 -5.21
C SER A 4 -92.91 -114.36 -6.20
N ILE A 5 -92.92 -114.83 -7.44
CA ILE A 5 -92.02 -114.34 -8.50
C ILE A 5 -92.33 -112.87 -8.83
N ALA A 6 -93.61 -112.50 -8.89
CA ALA A 6 -94.01 -111.11 -9.10
C ALA A 6 -93.59 -110.19 -7.94
N GLN A 7 -93.71 -110.67 -6.70
CA GLN A 7 -93.33 -109.92 -5.50
C GLN A 7 -91.80 -109.74 -5.37
N ASP A 8 -91.02 -110.75 -5.76
CA ASP A 8 -89.55 -110.65 -5.84
C ASP A 8 -89.10 -109.72 -6.97
N GLN A 9 -89.80 -109.71 -8.11
CA GLN A 9 -89.57 -108.80 -9.23
C GLN A 9 -89.82 -107.34 -8.82
N GLU A 10 -90.93 -107.06 -8.14
CA GLU A 10 -91.28 -105.72 -7.64
C GLU A 10 -90.26 -105.20 -6.61
N LYS A 11 -89.81 -106.07 -5.68
CA LYS A 11 -88.72 -105.73 -4.75
C LYS A 11 -87.40 -105.45 -5.48
N ALA A 12 -87.06 -106.23 -6.50
CA ALA A 12 -85.84 -106.02 -7.28
C ALA A 12 -85.88 -104.67 -8.03
N GLU A 13 -87.03 -104.29 -8.59
CA GLU A 13 -87.21 -102.98 -9.23
C GLU A 13 -87.16 -101.83 -8.22
N SER A 14 -87.78 -101.98 -7.05
CA SER A 14 -87.69 -100.99 -5.96
C SER A 14 -86.26 -100.81 -5.47
N LEU A 15 -85.50 -101.89 -5.28
CA LEU A 15 -84.09 -101.83 -4.88
C LEU A 15 -83.23 -101.18 -5.97
N LYS A 16 -83.51 -101.44 -7.24
CA LYS A 16 -82.82 -100.81 -8.37
C LYS A 16 -83.03 -99.29 -8.39
N ILE A 17 -84.26 -98.81 -8.14
CA ILE A 17 -84.56 -97.38 -8.04
C ILE A 17 -83.80 -96.75 -6.87
N GLN A 18 -83.83 -97.38 -5.68
CA GLN A 18 -83.08 -96.90 -4.51
C GLN A 18 -81.56 -96.87 -4.75
N MET A 19 -81.01 -97.88 -5.43
CA MET A 19 -79.59 -97.87 -5.82
C MET A 19 -79.28 -96.70 -6.75
N GLN A 20 -80.14 -96.41 -7.73
CA GLN A 20 -79.96 -95.27 -8.64
C GLN A 20 -80.04 -93.92 -7.91
N GLU A 21 -80.95 -93.77 -6.94
CA GLU A 21 -81.05 -92.57 -6.10
C GLU A 21 -79.84 -92.39 -5.19
N LEU A 22 -79.34 -93.48 -4.59
CA LEU A 22 -78.12 -93.48 -3.78
C LEU A 22 -76.91 -93.14 -4.63
N GLU A 23 -76.80 -93.69 -5.84
CA GLU A 23 -75.71 -93.40 -6.77
C GLU A 23 -75.71 -91.92 -7.22
N GLY A 24 -76.90 -91.36 -7.50
CA GLY A 24 -77.05 -89.92 -7.74
C GLY A 24 -76.67 -89.07 -6.52
N SER A 25 -77.03 -89.52 -5.31
CA SER A 25 -76.66 -88.83 -4.06
C SER A 25 -75.15 -88.88 -3.79
N ILE A 26 -74.50 -90.01 -4.08
CA ILE A 26 -73.04 -90.17 -3.99
C ILE A 26 -72.35 -89.20 -4.96
N GLN A 27 -72.80 -89.14 -6.22
CA GLN A 27 -72.22 -88.21 -7.21
C GLN A 27 -72.34 -86.74 -6.76
N ILE A 28 -73.46 -86.35 -6.16
CA ILE A 28 -73.64 -85.00 -5.61
C ILE A 28 -72.68 -84.74 -4.44
N VAL A 29 -72.49 -85.71 -3.55
CA VAL A 29 -71.56 -85.59 -2.42
C VAL A 29 -70.12 -85.51 -2.91
N ASP A 30 -69.71 -86.36 -3.86
CA ASP A 30 -68.36 -86.33 -4.46
C ASP A 30 -68.07 -84.98 -5.12
N ALA A 31 -69.04 -84.42 -5.86
CA ALA A 31 -68.90 -83.07 -6.43
C ALA A 31 -68.70 -82.00 -5.34
N LYS A 32 -69.40 -82.11 -4.20
CA LYS A 32 -69.21 -81.20 -3.05
C LYS A 32 -67.85 -81.39 -2.40
N VAL A 33 -67.41 -82.64 -2.20
CA VAL A 33 -66.09 -82.95 -1.65
C VAL A 33 -65.00 -82.32 -2.53
N HIS A 34 -65.05 -82.56 -3.83
CA HIS A 34 -64.08 -82.01 -4.77
C HIS A 34 -64.07 -80.48 -4.80
N HIS A 35 -65.25 -79.86 -4.73
CA HIS A 35 -65.36 -78.41 -4.59
C HIS A 35 -64.72 -77.90 -3.30
N THR A 36 -65.03 -78.53 -2.15
CA THR A 36 -64.44 -78.14 -0.86
C THR A 36 -62.93 -78.35 -0.80
N GLU A 37 -62.39 -79.41 -1.41
CA GLU A 37 -60.95 -79.64 -1.53
C GLU A 37 -60.26 -78.54 -2.33
N THR A 38 -60.88 -78.10 -3.42
CA THR A 38 -60.38 -76.99 -4.25
C THR A 38 -60.38 -75.68 -3.46
N THR A 39 -61.49 -75.35 -2.79
CA THR A 39 -61.57 -74.16 -1.92
C THR A 39 -60.55 -74.20 -0.79
N LEU A 40 -60.32 -75.36 -0.19
CA LEU A 40 -59.35 -75.53 0.89
C LEU A 40 -57.91 -75.29 0.40
N LYS A 41 -57.59 -75.75 -0.81
CA LYS A 41 -56.30 -75.48 -1.45
C LYS A 41 -56.09 -73.98 -1.69
N ASP A 42 -57.12 -73.26 -2.15
CA ASP A 42 -57.04 -71.81 -2.37
C ASP A 42 -56.89 -71.04 -1.05
N LEU A 43 -57.61 -71.44 0.01
CA LEU A 43 -57.47 -70.85 1.34
C LEU A 43 -56.05 -71.03 1.91
N ARG A 44 -55.44 -72.20 1.73
CA ARG A 44 -54.05 -72.45 2.13
C ARG A 44 -53.08 -71.53 1.37
N LYS A 45 -53.30 -71.33 0.07
CA LYS A 45 -52.48 -70.42 -0.75
C LYS A 45 -52.60 -68.96 -0.29
N LEU A 46 -53.80 -68.51 0.07
CA LEU A 46 -54.01 -67.18 0.64
C LEU A 46 -53.32 -67.02 2.00
N GLN A 47 -53.38 -68.04 2.85
CA GLN A 47 -52.71 -68.02 4.15
C GLN A 47 -51.19 -67.90 4.01
N GLU A 48 -50.59 -68.60 3.03
CA GLU A 48 -49.16 -68.48 2.71
C GLU A 48 -48.80 -67.06 2.24
N GLN A 49 -49.62 -66.45 1.37
CA GLN A 49 -49.41 -65.06 0.94
C GLN A 49 -49.50 -64.06 2.09
N ILE A 50 -50.43 -64.26 3.02
CA ILE A 50 -50.56 -63.42 4.23
C ILE A 50 -49.29 -63.54 5.08
N ALA A 51 -48.79 -64.76 5.30
CA ALA A 51 -47.57 -64.97 6.06
C ALA A 51 -46.37 -64.26 5.40
N ASN A 52 -46.19 -64.42 4.10
CA ASN A 52 -45.10 -63.78 3.35
C ASN A 52 -45.17 -62.26 3.42
N LYS A 53 -46.35 -61.67 3.18
CA LYS A 53 -46.53 -60.21 3.28
C LYS A 53 -46.33 -59.68 4.69
N THR A 54 -46.64 -60.47 5.72
CA THR A 54 -46.41 -60.08 7.12
C THR A 54 -44.92 -59.99 7.43
N VAL A 55 -44.14 -60.97 6.96
CA VAL A 55 -42.68 -60.94 7.09
C VAL A 55 -42.10 -59.75 6.34
N GLU A 56 -42.50 -59.54 5.07
CA GLU A 56 -42.04 -58.43 4.25
C GLU A 56 -42.35 -57.06 4.87
N ARG A 57 -43.56 -56.87 5.41
CA ARG A 57 -43.93 -55.63 6.09
C ARG A 57 -43.09 -55.41 7.35
N SER A 58 -42.80 -56.48 8.10
CA SER A 58 -41.98 -56.39 9.31
C SER A 58 -40.53 -56.04 9.02
N THR A 59 -39.96 -56.56 7.93
CA THR A 59 -38.58 -56.27 7.54
C THR A 59 -38.46 -54.84 7.01
N LEU A 60 -39.37 -54.41 6.14
CA LEU A 60 -39.45 -53.02 5.66
C LEU A 60 -39.57 -52.02 6.81
N PHE A 61 -40.42 -52.33 7.80
CA PHE A 61 -40.59 -51.44 8.95
C PHE A 61 -39.34 -51.32 9.81
N LYS A 62 -38.60 -52.42 10.00
CA LYS A 62 -37.30 -52.40 10.71
C LYS A 62 -36.25 -51.60 9.95
N GLU A 63 -36.18 -51.78 8.63
CA GLU A 63 -35.25 -51.04 7.78
C GLU A 63 -35.57 -49.54 7.78
N GLN A 64 -36.85 -49.18 7.70
CA GLN A 64 -37.29 -47.79 7.80
C GLN A 64 -36.87 -47.15 9.13
N GLN A 65 -37.09 -47.83 10.26
CA GLN A 65 -36.64 -47.33 11.56
C GLN A 65 -35.12 -47.14 11.62
N LYS A 66 -34.37 -48.08 11.05
CA LYS A 66 -32.91 -48.00 10.98
C LYS A 66 -32.44 -46.79 10.15
N GLN A 67 -33.07 -46.54 9.01
CA GLN A 67 -32.76 -45.38 8.17
C GLN A 67 -33.11 -44.07 8.88
N TYR A 68 -34.25 -43.98 9.56
CA TYR A 68 -34.60 -42.78 10.33
C TYR A 68 -33.61 -42.52 11.49
N ALA A 69 -33.16 -43.58 12.17
CA ALA A 69 -32.16 -43.45 13.23
C ALA A 69 -30.81 -42.95 12.68
N ALA A 70 -30.35 -43.51 11.55
CA ALA A 70 -29.11 -43.08 10.91
C ALA A 70 -29.18 -41.63 10.40
N LEU A 71 -30.32 -41.20 9.88
CA LEU A 71 -30.53 -39.82 9.42
C LEU A 71 -30.45 -38.80 10.57
N ALA A 72 -30.85 -39.20 11.77
CA ALA A 72 -30.79 -38.36 12.96
C ALA A 72 -29.35 -38.18 13.46
N GLU A 73 -28.52 -39.24 13.35
CA GLU A 73 -27.09 -39.22 13.69
C GLU A 73 -26.26 -38.41 12.67
N GLU A 74 -26.59 -38.45 11.38
CA GLU A 74 -25.87 -37.67 10.35
C GLU A 74 -26.17 -36.16 10.41
N ASN A 75 -27.32 -35.77 10.94
CA ASN A 75 -27.68 -34.35 11.17
C ASN A 75 -27.30 -33.86 12.57
N GLU A 76 -26.39 -34.57 13.25
CA GLU A 76 -25.96 -34.24 14.62
C GLU A 76 -24.96 -33.07 14.67
N ASP A 77 -24.55 -32.51 13.53
CA ASP A 77 -23.95 -31.17 13.47
C ASP A 77 -24.99 -30.17 14.00
N THR A 78 -24.93 -29.93 15.31
CA THR A 78 -25.92 -29.10 15.99
C THR A 78 -25.82 -27.66 15.51
N ASP A 79 -26.96 -26.96 15.48
CA ASP A 79 -27.01 -25.52 15.23
C ASP A 79 -26.03 -24.73 16.14
N GLU A 80 -25.70 -25.29 17.30
CA GLU A 80 -24.71 -24.78 18.25
C GLU A 80 -23.28 -24.77 17.67
N GLU A 81 -22.82 -25.88 17.08
CA GLU A 81 -21.51 -25.99 16.46
C GLU A 81 -21.40 -25.05 15.25
N LEU A 82 -22.43 -25.01 14.42
CA LEU A 82 -22.49 -24.10 13.28
C LEU A 82 -22.41 -22.63 13.72
N ASN A 83 -23.12 -22.29 14.79
CA ASN A 83 -23.09 -20.94 15.37
C ASN A 83 -21.71 -20.62 15.98
N GLU A 84 -21.05 -21.58 16.61
CA GLU A 84 -19.69 -21.39 17.13
C GLU A 84 -18.68 -21.13 16.00
N TRP A 85 -18.75 -21.91 14.91
CA TRP A 85 -17.93 -21.68 13.71
C TRP A 85 -18.18 -20.32 13.09
N LYS A 86 -19.46 -19.93 12.98
CA LYS A 86 -19.86 -18.61 12.48
C LYS A 86 -19.27 -17.49 13.34
N ASN A 87 -19.42 -17.56 14.66
CA ASN A 87 -18.90 -16.56 15.58
C ASN A 87 -17.37 -16.45 15.50
N LYS A 88 -16.65 -17.60 15.50
CA LYS A 88 -15.18 -17.60 15.32
C LYS A 88 -14.75 -16.96 14.00
N PHE A 89 -15.52 -17.17 12.95
CA PHE A 89 -15.23 -16.58 11.64
C PHE A 89 -15.46 -15.06 11.65
N GLU A 90 -16.56 -14.60 12.23
CA GLU A 90 -16.88 -13.17 12.40
C GLU A 90 -15.84 -12.45 13.27
N GLU A 91 -15.42 -13.04 14.38
CA GLU A 91 -14.34 -12.50 15.22
C GLU A 91 -13.03 -12.35 14.44
N ARG A 92 -12.71 -13.33 13.59
CA ARG A 92 -11.49 -13.31 12.78
C ARG A 92 -11.55 -12.26 11.68
N ILE A 93 -12.73 -12.04 11.07
CA ILE A 93 -12.97 -10.95 10.13
C ILE A 93 -12.75 -9.61 10.83
N ALA A 94 -13.42 -9.36 11.97
CA ALA A 94 -13.31 -8.10 12.70
C ALA A 94 -11.86 -7.78 13.11
N LEU A 95 -11.10 -8.81 13.54
CA LEU A 95 -9.69 -8.67 13.87
C LEU A 95 -8.82 -8.33 12.66
N LEU A 96 -9.10 -8.93 11.50
CA LEU A 96 -8.38 -8.64 10.25
C LEU A 96 -8.72 -7.23 9.73
N GLU A 97 -9.98 -6.83 9.75
CA GLU A 97 -10.42 -5.48 9.38
C GLU A 97 -9.74 -4.42 10.25
N SER A 98 -9.70 -4.62 11.57
CA SER A 98 -8.98 -3.72 12.47
C SER A 98 -7.48 -3.61 12.16
N LYS A 99 -6.85 -4.73 11.77
CA LYS A 99 -5.43 -4.73 11.36
C LYS A 99 -5.23 -3.99 10.04
N ILE A 100 -6.11 -4.19 9.07
CA ILE A 100 -6.07 -3.47 7.78
C ILE A 100 -6.18 -1.97 8.03
N SER A 101 -7.19 -1.52 8.78
CA SER A 101 -7.36 -0.09 9.08
C SER A 101 -6.22 0.52 9.89
N LYS A 102 -5.48 -0.28 10.67
CA LYS A 102 -4.26 0.19 11.35
C LYS A 102 -3.12 0.35 10.33
N LEU A 103 -2.88 -0.65 9.50
CA LEU A 103 -1.81 -0.62 8.49
C LEU A 103 -2.02 0.50 7.46
N GLU A 104 -3.26 0.74 7.04
CA GLU A 104 -3.60 1.85 6.13
C GLU A 104 -3.26 3.22 6.73
N ARG A 105 -3.54 3.42 8.03
CA ARG A 105 -3.17 4.65 8.73
C ARG A 105 -1.65 4.81 8.82
N GLU A 106 -0.93 3.75 9.20
CA GLU A 106 0.54 3.79 9.29
C GLU A 106 1.20 4.05 7.92
N MET A 107 0.64 3.49 6.85
CA MET A 107 1.07 3.75 5.48
C MET A 107 0.89 5.22 5.11
N ASN A 108 -0.32 5.79 5.33
CA ASN A 108 -0.62 7.19 5.03
C ASN A 108 0.25 8.16 5.83
N ASP A 109 0.49 7.88 7.11
CA ASP A 109 1.39 8.68 7.96
C ASP A 109 2.83 8.66 7.42
N THR A 110 3.29 7.49 6.98
CA THR A 110 4.64 7.31 6.42
C THR A 110 4.78 8.01 5.07
N GLU A 111 3.77 7.92 4.21
CA GLU A 111 3.72 8.62 2.93
C GLU A 111 3.75 10.14 3.14
N THR A 112 2.96 10.65 4.09
CA THR A 112 2.96 12.07 4.45
C THR A 112 4.33 12.53 4.94
N LYS A 113 4.97 11.78 5.85
CA LYS A 113 6.34 12.08 6.31
C LYS A 113 7.36 12.04 5.18
N SER A 114 7.27 11.05 4.29
CA SER A 114 8.12 10.94 3.11
C SER A 114 7.99 12.18 2.20
N SER A 115 6.75 12.65 1.97
CA SER A 115 6.50 13.85 1.18
C SER A 115 7.13 15.11 1.80
N PHE A 116 7.00 15.28 3.11
CA PHE A 116 7.57 16.42 3.84
C PHE A 116 9.11 16.41 3.81
N LEU A 117 9.71 15.23 4.02
CA LEU A 117 11.16 15.07 3.93
C LEU A 117 11.68 15.36 2.51
N LYS A 118 10.96 14.93 1.48
CA LYS A 118 11.30 15.24 0.08
C LYS A 118 11.28 16.75 -0.18
N GLN A 119 10.28 17.46 0.35
CA GLN A 119 10.23 18.92 0.25
C GLN A 119 11.42 19.55 0.98
N THR A 120 11.71 19.11 2.20
CA THR A 120 12.84 19.60 3.00
C THR A 120 14.18 19.39 2.27
N ILE A 121 14.36 18.23 1.64
CA ILE A 121 15.55 17.94 0.82
C ILE A 121 15.68 18.93 -0.33
N ASN A 122 14.58 19.23 -1.03
CA ASN A 122 14.61 20.22 -2.12
C ASN A 122 14.98 21.62 -1.64
N GLU A 123 14.48 22.02 -0.47
CA GLU A 123 14.82 23.30 0.17
C GLU A 123 16.32 23.37 0.50
N TYR A 124 16.88 22.30 1.09
CA TYR A 124 18.32 22.23 1.35
C TYR A 124 19.18 22.21 0.09
N ILE A 125 18.75 21.51 -0.97
CA ILE A 125 19.46 21.53 -2.26
C ILE A 125 19.53 22.96 -2.79
N TRP A 126 18.41 23.70 -2.73
CA TRP A 126 18.37 25.09 -3.16
C TRP A 126 19.30 25.99 -2.34
N GLU A 127 19.29 25.85 -1.01
CA GLU A 127 20.14 26.63 -0.12
C GLU A 127 21.63 26.32 -0.35
N ILE A 128 21.99 25.06 -0.53
CA ILE A 128 23.36 24.65 -0.88
C ILE A 128 23.81 25.30 -2.19
N SER A 129 22.98 25.23 -3.24
CA SER A 129 23.33 25.86 -4.54
C SER A 129 23.52 27.37 -4.41
N LYS A 130 22.66 28.05 -3.65
CA LYS A 130 22.78 29.48 -3.38
C LYS A 130 24.11 29.80 -2.68
N LEU A 131 24.44 29.08 -1.60
CA LEU A 131 25.68 29.28 -0.85
C LEU A 131 26.92 28.96 -1.68
N GLN A 132 26.87 27.96 -2.55
CA GLN A 132 27.94 27.65 -3.50
C GLN A 132 28.17 28.81 -4.47
N THR A 133 27.11 29.35 -5.08
CA THR A 133 27.22 30.52 -5.97
C THR A 133 27.77 31.74 -5.24
N GLU A 134 27.35 31.98 -3.99
CA GLU A 134 27.87 33.07 -3.17
C GLU A 134 29.37 32.90 -2.84
N ALA A 135 29.78 31.68 -2.49
CA ALA A 135 31.19 31.36 -2.23
C ALA A 135 32.07 31.55 -3.48
N GLU A 136 31.60 31.13 -4.65
CA GLU A 136 32.29 31.33 -5.93
C GLU A 136 32.43 32.82 -6.27
N ALA A 137 31.37 33.61 -6.08
CA ALA A 137 31.39 35.06 -6.26
C ALA A 137 32.42 35.74 -5.33
N HIS A 138 32.45 35.34 -4.05
CA HIS A 138 33.44 35.85 -3.10
C HIS A 138 34.88 35.47 -3.48
N LEU A 139 35.11 34.25 -3.96
CA LEU A 139 36.43 33.82 -4.42
C LEU A 139 36.91 34.62 -5.65
N SER A 140 36.00 34.91 -6.58
CA SER A 140 36.27 35.76 -7.74
C SER A 140 36.69 37.17 -7.31
N LEU A 141 35.91 37.82 -6.43
CA LEU A 141 36.24 39.15 -5.89
C LEU A 141 37.56 39.15 -5.12
N LYS A 142 37.86 38.09 -4.36
CA LYS A 142 39.12 37.94 -3.64
C LYS A 142 40.31 37.87 -4.61
N THR A 143 40.16 37.09 -5.69
CA THR A 143 41.18 36.95 -6.73
C THR A 143 41.42 38.27 -7.46
N GLU A 144 40.34 39.01 -7.78
CA GLU A 144 40.42 40.35 -8.37
C GLU A 144 41.15 41.34 -7.45
N ARG A 145 40.77 41.37 -6.16
CA ARG A 145 41.41 42.20 -5.13
C ARG A 145 42.90 41.92 -5.05
N ASP A 146 43.27 40.66 -4.90
CA ASP A 146 44.66 40.25 -4.70
C ASP A 146 45.50 40.54 -5.95
N THR A 147 44.96 40.28 -7.15
CA THR A 147 45.58 40.62 -8.44
C THR A 147 45.78 42.13 -8.59
N THR A 148 44.78 42.93 -8.19
CA THR A 148 44.84 44.40 -8.24
C THR A 148 45.92 44.95 -7.31
N ILE A 149 46.01 44.42 -6.08
CA ILE A 149 47.07 44.77 -5.14
C ILE A 149 48.44 44.45 -5.74
N GLN A 150 48.64 43.24 -6.27
CA GLN A 150 49.91 42.83 -6.86
C GLN A 150 50.33 43.74 -8.03
N LYS A 151 49.39 44.05 -8.94
CA LYS A 151 49.62 44.98 -10.06
C LYS A 151 50.00 46.38 -9.57
N PHE A 152 49.34 46.90 -8.54
CA PHE A 152 49.64 48.22 -8.00
C PHE A 152 51.04 48.29 -7.39
N PHE A 153 51.42 47.27 -6.61
CA PHE A 153 52.76 47.17 -6.02
C PHE A 153 53.85 47.12 -7.10
N ALA A 154 53.66 46.31 -8.14
CA ALA A 154 54.59 46.20 -9.25
C ALA A 154 54.72 47.52 -10.04
N ARG A 155 53.59 48.18 -10.34
CA ARG A 155 53.58 49.43 -11.14
C ARG A 155 54.22 50.61 -10.42
N HIS A 156 54.07 50.68 -9.10
CA HIS A 156 54.51 51.83 -8.30
C HIS A 156 55.73 51.54 -7.42
N ASN A 157 56.43 50.41 -7.67
CA ASN A 157 57.64 49.99 -6.95
C ASN A 157 57.47 49.99 -5.42
N LEU A 158 56.31 49.54 -4.93
CA LEU A 158 56.01 49.49 -3.49
C LEU A 158 56.62 48.26 -2.80
N GLY A 159 57.70 47.70 -3.33
CA GLY A 159 58.34 46.48 -2.82
C GLY A 159 57.69 45.18 -3.32
N SER A 160 58.24 44.06 -2.87
CA SER A 160 57.73 42.72 -3.19
C SER A 160 56.46 42.39 -2.38
N VAL A 161 55.57 41.64 -3.00
CA VAL A 161 54.37 41.07 -2.38
C VAL A 161 54.46 39.56 -2.46
N LEU A 162 53.90 38.86 -1.47
CA LEU A 162 53.76 37.40 -1.45
C LEU A 162 52.94 36.90 -2.66
N ASP A 163 52.93 35.58 -2.86
CA ASP A 163 52.07 34.95 -3.85
C ASP A 163 50.60 34.89 -3.38
N ILE A 164 49.67 35.06 -4.32
CA ILE A 164 48.22 35.01 -4.14
C ILE A 164 47.80 33.55 -3.82
N PRO A 165 46.77 33.29 -2.98
CA PRO A 165 45.83 34.25 -2.39
C PRO A 165 46.25 34.81 -1.03
N PHE A 166 45.95 36.09 -0.83
CA PHE A 166 46.22 36.78 0.42
C PHE A 166 45.18 36.43 1.49
N SER A 167 45.59 36.42 2.76
CA SER A 167 44.63 36.50 3.87
C SER A 167 43.96 37.87 3.88
N ASN A 168 42.80 38.00 4.52
CA ASN A 168 42.10 39.30 4.59
C ASN A 168 42.93 40.34 5.35
N GLU A 169 43.64 39.92 6.38
CA GLU A 169 44.54 40.76 7.18
C GLU A 169 45.73 41.24 6.35
N VAL A 170 46.33 40.33 5.58
CA VAL A 170 47.43 40.67 4.66
C VAL A 170 46.95 41.65 3.60
N SER A 171 45.83 41.40 2.91
CA SER A 171 45.28 42.33 1.92
C SER A 171 44.98 43.70 2.53
N LEU A 172 44.40 43.76 3.73
CA LEU A 172 44.09 45.01 4.42
C LEU A 172 45.38 45.80 4.74
N SER A 173 46.41 45.13 5.23
CA SER A 173 47.71 45.76 5.51
C SER A 173 48.36 46.35 4.24
N LEU A 174 48.30 45.61 3.13
CA LEU A 174 48.83 46.05 1.84
C LEU A 174 48.04 47.24 1.29
N ILE A 175 46.71 47.22 1.40
CA ILE A 175 45.85 48.35 1.05
C ILE A 175 46.17 49.57 1.90
N ASN A 176 46.37 49.42 3.21
CA ASN A 176 46.72 50.53 4.09
C ASN A 176 48.07 51.12 3.71
N ARG A 177 49.05 50.29 3.36
CA ARG A 177 50.35 50.75 2.85
C ARG A 177 50.20 51.53 1.53
N ILE A 178 49.36 51.07 0.61
CA ILE A 178 49.02 51.80 -0.62
C ILE A 178 48.41 53.17 -0.28
N LYS A 179 47.43 53.20 0.64
CA LYS A 179 46.78 54.43 1.09
C LYS A 179 47.77 55.42 1.71
N SER A 180 48.64 54.96 2.61
CA SER A 180 49.66 55.82 3.22
C SER A 180 50.58 56.42 2.17
N ARG A 181 51.05 55.62 1.19
CA ARG A 181 51.91 56.14 0.13
C ARG A 181 51.19 57.16 -0.77
N LEU A 182 49.91 56.95 -1.03
CA LEU A 182 49.08 57.90 -1.79
C LEU A 182 48.97 59.24 -1.04
N MET A 183 48.68 59.20 0.26
CA MET A 183 48.62 60.41 1.10
C MET A 183 49.96 61.14 1.14
N ASP A 184 51.08 60.42 1.26
CA ASP A 184 52.42 61.03 1.25
C ASP A 184 52.70 61.74 -0.09
N LEU A 185 52.34 61.12 -1.22
CA LEU A 185 52.51 61.71 -2.55
C LEU A 185 51.60 62.92 -2.77
N GLU A 186 50.35 62.86 -2.29
CA GLU A 186 49.42 63.98 -2.36
C GLU A 186 49.94 65.19 -1.57
N LYS A 187 50.47 64.95 -0.37
CA LYS A 187 51.10 66.00 0.44
C LYS A 187 52.34 66.58 -0.23
N ASP A 188 53.25 65.74 -0.73
CA ASP A 188 54.46 66.20 -1.45
C ASP A 188 54.11 67.05 -2.68
N MET A 189 53.04 66.70 -3.40
CA MET A 189 52.54 67.50 -4.53
C MET A 189 52.01 68.86 -4.10
N GLU A 190 51.24 68.93 -3.01
CA GLU A 190 50.72 70.21 -2.50
C GLU A 190 51.85 71.08 -1.94
N ASP A 191 52.80 70.50 -1.20
CA ASP A 191 53.97 71.20 -0.68
C ASP A 191 54.84 71.76 -1.82
N LYS A 192 55.06 70.98 -2.89
CA LYS A 192 55.78 71.45 -4.10
C LYS A 192 55.05 72.59 -4.80
N LYS A 193 53.72 72.54 -4.87
CA LYS A 193 52.91 73.61 -5.47
C LYS A 193 53.01 74.91 -4.66
N VAL A 194 52.93 74.83 -3.33
CA VAL A 194 53.13 75.98 -2.44
C VAL A 194 54.53 76.57 -2.60
N ASN A 195 55.56 75.71 -2.62
CA ASN A 195 56.95 76.14 -2.82
C ASN A 195 57.17 76.79 -4.20
N PHE A 196 56.55 76.24 -5.25
CA PHE A 196 56.61 76.82 -6.59
C PHE A 196 55.95 78.20 -6.62
N LEU A 197 54.76 78.35 -6.05
CA LEU A 197 54.06 79.64 -5.97
C LEU A 197 54.86 80.66 -5.15
N ALA A 198 55.42 80.26 -4.01
CA ALA A 198 56.27 81.12 -3.19
C ALA A 198 57.51 81.60 -3.97
N ARG A 199 58.15 80.70 -4.72
CA ARG A 199 59.29 81.03 -5.59
C ARG A 199 58.89 82.00 -6.71
N CYS A 200 57.74 81.80 -7.35
CA CYS A 200 57.23 82.73 -8.36
C CYS A 200 56.99 84.13 -7.79
N ILE A 201 56.36 84.22 -6.61
CA ILE A 201 56.13 85.49 -5.90
C ILE A 201 57.46 86.16 -5.55
N PHE A 202 58.44 85.42 -5.03
CA PHE A 202 59.76 85.95 -4.68
C PHE A 202 60.50 86.51 -5.91
N ILE A 203 60.46 85.80 -7.05
CA ILE A 203 61.05 86.29 -8.30
C ILE A 203 60.35 87.56 -8.78
N HIS A 204 59.00 87.57 -8.83
CA HIS A 204 58.25 88.76 -9.26
C HIS A 204 58.51 89.97 -8.35
N ARG A 205 58.64 89.75 -7.03
CA ARG A 205 58.96 90.81 -6.06
C ARG A 205 60.36 91.40 -6.30
N ASN A 206 61.37 90.55 -6.47
CA ASN A 206 62.75 91.00 -6.77
C ASN A 206 62.85 91.70 -8.14
N GLU A 207 62.11 91.24 -9.15
CA GLU A 207 62.04 91.92 -10.44
C GLU A 207 61.37 93.30 -10.32
N HIS A 208 60.31 93.42 -9.51
CA HIS A 208 59.69 94.71 -9.21
C HIS A 208 60.66 95.66 -8.50
N GLU A 209 61.43 95.16 -7.52
CA GLU A 209 62.39 95.94 -6.74
C GLU A 209 63.57 96.42 -7.60
N LYS A 210 64.14 95.55 -8.45
CA LYS A 210 65.15 95.95 -9.46
C LYS A 210 64.62 96.97 -10.46
N ARG A 211 63.34 96.90 -10.83
CA ARG A 211 62.70 97.86 -11.74
C ARG A 211 62.49 99.21 -11.06
N TYR A 212 62.17 99.22 -9.77
CA TYR A 212 62.12 100.43 -8.95
C TYR A 212 63.51 101.08 -8.83
N ASP A 213 64.55 100.29 -8.50
CA ASP A 213 65.92 100.80 -8.37
C ASP A 213 66.49 101.33 -9.70
N TYR A 214 66.21 100.66 -10.83
CA TYR A 214 66.59 101.13 -12.16
C TYR A 214 65.88 102.44 -12.55
N ASN A 215 64.61 102.61 -12.18
CA ASN A 215 63.90 103.85 -12.42
C ASN A 215 64.45 105.02 -11.58
N ILE A 216 64.85 104.77 -10.32
CA ILE A 216 65.48 105.80 -9.47
C ILE A 216 66.85 106.21 -10.02
N PHE A 217 67.67 105.25 -10.49
CA PHE A 217 68.99 105.53 -11.05
C PHE A 217 68.93 106.26 -12.41
N THR A 218 67.92 106.00 -13.23
CA THR A 218 67.74 106.69 -14.52
C THR A 218 67.11 108.08 -14.37
N THR A 219 66.34 108.34 -13.31
CA THR A 219 65.90 109.71 -12.99
C THR A 219 67.02 110.57 -12.40
N ASN A 220 67.97 110.00 -11.64
CA ASN A 220 69.09 110.75 -11.06
C ASN A 220 70.27 111.01 -12.04
N ASN A 221 70.32 110.34 -13.20
CA ASN A 221 71.34 110.57 -14.23
C ASN A 221 70.83 111.44 -15.41
N ARG A 222 69.70 112.14 -15.26
CA ARG A 222 69.27 113.23 -16.14
C ARG A 222 69.40 114.56 -15.40
N CYS A 223 70.62 115.03 -15.20
CA CYS A 223 70.96 116.42 -14.92
C CYS A 223 72.25 116.74 -15.69
#